data_AF-A0A401LSJ3-F1
#
_entry.id   AF-A0A401LSJ3-F1
#
_cell.length_a   1.000
_cell.length_b   1.000
_cell.length_c   1.000
_cell.angle_alpha   90.00
_cell.angle_beta   90.00
_cell.angle_gamma   90.00
#
_symmetry.space_group_name_H-M   'P 1'
#
loop_
_entity.id
_entity.type
_entity.pdbx_description
1 polymer ?
#
loop_
_entity_poly.entity_id
_entity_poly.type
_entity_poly.pdbx_seq_one_letter_code
_entity_poly.pdbx_strand_id
1 'polypeptide(L)'
;MALLNERLYDFFLWKLEDFTFGGDDVGVSDSGLVRFFEFLNIFDQLKENPWELVMGRGLCGYFTFDSYPLPFSYDLDLKSYQEFELSSGKYYHPHVFVNHLILKYGLVGLFCYLGAIWSLFRKGLKYRKCNLDFKYIYLVYFSIYIAIPLVFDLFFRGAYAIIFPFLMYVLHTIKPTLPVLPKTDRLKGLC
;
A
#
# COMPACT_ATOMS: atom_id res chain seq x y z
N MET A 1 25.19 -18.95 -21.27
CA MET A 1 23.75 -18.63 -21.30
C MET A 1 23.48 -17.77 -20.07
N ALA A 2 23.56 -16.45 -20.22
CA ALA A 2 23.33 -15.53 -19.11
C ALA A 2 21.83 -15.50 -18.82
N LEU A 3 21.43 -16.10 -17.70
CA LEU A 3 20.03 -16.32 -17.31
C LEU A 3 19.44 -15.14 -16.53
N LEU A 4 20.18 -14.03 -16.40
CA LEU A 4 19.71 -12.79 -15.81
C LEU A 4 19.89 -11.63 -16.78
N ASN A 5 18.82 -10.87 -16.99
CA ASN A 5 18.87 -9.56 -17.63
C ASN A 5 19.61 -8.62 -16.66
N GLU A 6 20.78 -8.13 -17.06
CA GLU A 6 21.63 -7.26 -16.24
C GLU A 6 20.87 -6.04 -15.71
N ARG A 7 19.99 -5.43 -16.52
CA ARG A 7 19.15 -4.31 -16.06
C ARG A 7 18.17 -4.71 -14.97
N LEU A 8 17.66 -5.94 -15.01
CA LEU A 8 16.75 -6.44 -13.99
C LEU A 8 17.51 -6.70 -12.69
N TYR A 9 18.72 -7.23 -12.78
CA TYR A 9 19.63 -7.42 -11.65
C TYR A 9 20.00 -6.09 -11.00
N ASP A 10 20.42 -5.11 -11.80
CA ASP A 10 20.76 -3.76 -11.32
C ASP A 10 19.55 -3.07 -10.69
N PHE A 11 18.36 -3.24 -11.26
CA PHE A 11 17.11 -2.75 -10.68
C PHE A 11 16.84 -3.37 -9.30
N PHE A 12 17.04 -4.68 -9.15
CA PHE A 12 16.85 -5.35 -7.86
C PHE A 12 17.90 -4.94 -6.83
N LEU A 13 19.17 -4.78 -7.22
CA LEU A 13 20.22 -4.28 -6.34
C LEU A 13 19.90 -2.86 -5.86
N TRP A 14 19.60 -1.95 -6.78
CA TRP A 14 19.18 -0.59 -6.44
C TRP A 14 17.95 -0.57 -5.52
N LYS A 15 16.98 -1.47 -5.75
CA LYS A 15 15.80 -1.59 -4.86
C LYS A 15 16.11 -2.20 -3.50
N LEU A 16 17.14 -3.01 -3.36
CA LEU A 16 17.56 -3.55 -2.08
C LEU A 16 18.32 -2.49 -1.25
N GLU A 17 18.99 -1.54 -1.91
CA GLU A 17 19.59 -0.36 -1.25
C GLU A 17 18.54 0.55 -0.59
N ASP A 18 17.28 0.57 -1.07
CA ASP A 18 16.17 1.28 -0.39
C ASP A 18 15.89 0.72 1.03
N PHE A 19 16.34 -0.52 1.37
CA PHE A 19 16.06 -1.19 2.64
C PHE A 19 17.23 -1.17 3.64
N THR A 20 18.39 -0.63 3.28
CA THR A 20 19.51 -0.49 4.22
C THR A 20 19.29 0.74 5.10
N PHE A 21 18.72 0.52 6.29
CA PHE A 21 18.57 1.55 7.31
C PHE A 21 19.81 1.56 8.23
N GLY A 22 20.67 2.57 8.07
CA GLY A 22 21.64 2.97 9.09
C GLY A 22 23.08 3.13 8.61
N GLY A 23 23.67 4.26 8.98
CA GLY A 23 25.11 4.54 8.92
C GLY A 23 25.41 5.79 8.11
N ASP A 24 26.04 6.77 8.74
CA ASP A 24 26.35 8.12 8.23
C ASP A 24 27.19 8.16 6.93
N ASP A 25 27.52 7.02 6.33
CA ASP A 25 28.26 6.87 5.07
C ASP A 25 27.60 5.91 4.06
N VAL A 26 26.40 5.38 4.35
CA VAL A 26 25.65 4.52 3.43
C VAL A 26 24.32 5.20 3.13
N GLY A 27 24.33 5.99 2.06
CA GLY A 27 23.22 6.82 1.63
C GLY A 27 21.91 6.03 1.56
N VAL A 28 20.95 6.41 2.41
CA VAL A 28 19.54 6.14 2.13
C VAL A 28 19.30 6.69 0.73
N SER A 29 18.77 5.87 -0.18
CA SER A 29 18.49 6.34 -1.53
C SER A 29 17.66 7.62 -1.47
N ASP A 30 17.95 8.60 -2.32
CA ASP A 30 17.20 9.88 -2.35
C ASP A 30 15.68 9.63 -2.46
N SER A 31 15.31 8.54 -3.15
CA SER A 31 13.93 8.06 -3.26
C SER A 31 13.32 7.60 -1.92
N GLY A 32 14.08 6.89 -1.09
CA GLY A 32 13.67 6.51 0.27
C GLY A 32 13.52 7.71 1.20
N LEU A 33 14.42 8.69 1.11
CA LEU A 33 14.34 9.92 1.89
C LEU A 33 13.11 10.75 1.53
N VAL A 34 12.81 10.96 0.24
CA VAL A 34 11.60 11.69 -0.17
C VAL A 34 10.35 11.10 0.51
N ARG A 35 10.16 9.78 0.45
CA ARG A 35 9.02 9.08 1.08
C ARG A 35 8.89 9.32 2.58
N PHE A 36 10.02 9.41 3.29
CA PHE A 36 10.03 9.69 4.71
C PHE A 36 9.65 11.15 4.99
N PHE A 37 10.20 12.10 4.24
CA PHE A 37 9.86 13.52 4.36
C PHE A 37 8.41 13.81 3.96
N GLU A 38 7.86 13.10 2.98
CA GLU A 38 6.42 13.13 2.68
C GLU A 38 5.60 12.75 3.91
N PHE A 39 5.94 11.64 4.56
CA PHE A 39 5.22 11.16 5.75
C PHE A 39 5.25 12.22 6.86
N LEU A 40 6.42 12.81 7.12
CA LEU A 40 6.57 13.85 8.14
C LEU A 40 5.69 15.07 7.82
N ASN A 41 5.75 15.59 6.60
CA ASN A 41 4.94 16.74 6.21
C ASN A 41 3.44 16.43 6.23
N ILE A 42 3.02 15.28 5.72
CA ILE A 42 1.61 14.86 5.75
C ILE A 42 1.13 14.78 7.19
N PHE A 43 1.85 14.09 8.06
CA PHE A 43 1.45 13.93 9.45
C PHE A 43 1.42 15.27 10.19
N ASP A 44 2.41 16.12 9.97
CA ASP A 44 2.51 17.45 10.57
C ASP A 44 1.37 18.37 10.15
N GLN A 45 1.00 18.34 8.88
CA GLN A 45 -0.13 19.10 8.36
C GLN A 45 -1.49 18.56 8.84
N LEU A 46 -1.63 17.25 9.01
CA LEU A 46 -2.87 16.65 9.49
C LEU A 46 -3.07 16.83 11.00
N LYS A 47 -2.01 16.85 11.82
CA LYS A 47 -2.15 17.02 13.27
C LYS A 47 -2.59 18.43 13.68
N GLU A 48 -2.46 19.42 12.80
CA GLU A 48 -2.98 20.78 13.02
C GLU A 48 -4.51 20.82 13.16
N ASN A 49 -5.19 19.90 12.49
CA ASN A 49 -6.64 19.75 12.55
C ASN A 49 -7.01 18.31 12.93
N PRO A 50 -7.47 18.05 14.17
CA PRO A 50 -7.84 16.71 14.62
C PRO A 50 -8.83 15.99 13.70
N TRP A 51 -9.72 16.74 13.03
CA TRP A 51 -10.64 16.17 12.06
C TRP A 51 -9.92 15.64 10.81
N GLU A 52 -8.95 16.39 10.28
CA GLU A 52 -8.13 15.96 9.15
C GLU A 52 -7.22 14.81 9.53
N LEU A 53 -6.69 14.74 10.76
CA LEU A 53 -5.95 13.57 11.21
C LEU A 53 -6.80 12.28 11.17
N VAL A 54 -8.08 12.38 11.56
CA VAL A 54 -8.99 11.23 11.60
C VAL A 54 -9.50 10.86 10.21
N MET A 55 -9.93 11.85 9.42
CA MET A 55 -10.64 11.64 8.14
C MET A 55 -9.80 11.89 6.89
N GLY A 56 -8.60 12.46 7.04
CA GLY A 56 -7.78 12.95 5.95
C GLY A 56 -8.28 14.26 5.37
N ARG A 57 -7.61 14.73 4.31
CA ARG A 57 -7.96 15.93 3.53
C ARG A 57 -8.86 15.63 2.32
N GLY A 58 -9.29 14.38 2.17
CA GLY A 58 -10.11 13.94 1.04
C GLY A 58 -9.32 13.77 -0.27
N LEU A 59 -10.03 13.48 -1.36
CA LEU A 59 -9.44 13.13 -2.66
C LEU A 59 -8.56 14.24 -3.25
N CYS A 60 -8.96 15.50 -3.06
CA CYS A 60 -8.20 16.69 -3.49
C CYS A 60 -7.18 17.16 -2.45
N GLY A 61 -6.97 16.42 -1.36
CA GLY A 61 -5.98 16.76 -0.35
C GLY A 61 -4.57 16.75 -0.91
N TYR A 62 -3.75 17.70 -0.50
CA TYR A 62 -2.33 17.79 -0.86
C TYR A 62 -1.49 18.01 0.39
N PHE A 63 -0.19 17.75 0.26
CA PHE A 63 0.83 18.17 1.21
C PHE A 63 1.84 19.09 0.53
N THR A 64 2.68 19.74 1.33
CA THR A 64 3.79 20.59 0.90
C THR A 64 5.03 20.19 1.69
N PHE A 65 6.23 20.57 1.24
CA PHE A 65 7.48 20.33 1.98
C PHE A 65 7.85 21.50 2.90
N ASP A 66 6.86 22.29 3.34
CA ASP A 66 7.11 23.52 4.11
C ASP A 66 7.54 23.23 5.56
N SER A 67 6.94 22.23 6.20
CA SER A 67 7.23 21.87 7.60
C SER A 67 8.55 21.12 7.73
N TYR A 68 8.82 20.21 6.79
CA TYR A 68 10.07 19.44 6.71
C TYR A 68 10.60 19.53 5.28
N PRO A 69 11.43 20.56 4.98
CA PRO A 69 12.03 20.69 3.65
C PRO A 69 13.01 19.55 3.38
N LEU A 70 13.14 19.18 2.10
CA LEU A 70 14.06 18.13 1.69
C LEU A 70 15.51 18.56 1.94
N PRO A 71 16.38 17.67 2.46
CA PRO A 71 17.76 18.02 2.84
C PRO A 71 18.73 18.10 1.65
N PHE A 72 18.25 17.85 0.43
CA PHE A 72 19.04 17.86 -0.81
C PHE A 72 18.51 18.93 -1.76
N SER A 73 19.45 19.58 -2.46
CA SER A 73 19.19 20.64 -3.45
C SER A 73 18.85 20.12 -4.84
N TYR A 74 18.66 18.81 -5.01
CA TYR A 74 18.18 18.25 -6.27
C TYR A 74 16.71 18.60 -6.44
N ASP A 75 16.41 19.29 -7.54
CA ASP A 75 15.05 19.59 -7.93
C ASP A 75 14.25 18.30 -8.01
N LEU A 76 13.12 18.29 -7.30
CA LEU A 76 12.08 17.29 -7.50
C LEU A 76 11.78 17.24 -9.01
N ASP A 77 12.00 16.07 -9.60
CA ASP A 77 11.95 15.92 -11.05
C ASP A 77 10.58 15.43 -11.54
N LEU A 78 10.38 15.50 -12.85
CA LEU A 78 9.17 14.98 -13.52
C LEU A 78 9.02 13.46 -13.42
N LYS A 79 10.02 12.74 -12.91
CA LYS A 79 9.90 11.29 -12.63
C LYS A 79 9.21 11.05 -11.30
N SER A 80 9.33 11.99 -10.36
CA SER A 80 8.79 11.90 -9.01
C SER A 80 7.42 12.57 -8.91
N TYR A 81 7.23 13.73 -9.56
CA TYR A 81 5.99 14.49 -9.47
C TYR A 81 5.56 15.06 -10.82
N GLN A 82 4.28 15.41 -10.94
CA GLN A 82 3.76 16.03 -12.15
C GLN A 82 4.18 17.51 -12.24
N GLU A 83 4.29 18.04 -13.45
CA GLU A 83 4.74 19.43 -13.68
C GLU A 83 3.92 20.48 -12.91
N PHE A 84 2.61 20.26 -12.78
CA PHE A 84 1.75 21.15 -12.00
C PHE A 84 1.99 21.05 -10.49
N GLU A 85 2.41 19.89 -9.98
CA GLU A 85 2.73 19.70 -8.56
C GLU A 85 4.05 20.41 -8.23
N LEU A 86 5.04 20.26 -9.10
CA LEU A 86 6.34 20.94 -9.00
C LEU A 86 6.19 22.47 -9.06
N SER A 87 5.42 22.98 -10.01
CA SER A 87 5.23 24.44 -10.18
C SER A 87 4.35 25.07 -9.10
N SER A 88 3.41 24.32 -8.52
CA SER A 88 2.54 24.83 -7.45
C SER A 88 3.09 24.59 -6.04
N GLY A 89 4.09 23.72 -5.89
CA GLY A 89 4.57 23.24 -4.59
C GLY A 89 3.56 22.39 -3.82
N LYS A 90 2.47 21.95 -4.49
CA LYS A 90 1.39 21.16 -3.90
C LYS A 90 1.41 19.75 -4.45
N TYR A 91 1.64 18.78 -3.57
CA TYR A 91 1.82 17.39 -3.93
C TYR A 91 0.58 16.59 -3.53
N TYR A 92 -0.10 16.02 -4.52
CA TYR A 92 -1.35 15.28 -4.33
C TYR A 92 -1.12 13.77 -4.27
N HIS A 93 0.06 13.31 -4.68
CA HIS A 93 0.39 11.91 -4.85
C HIS A 93 1.66 11.55 -4.04
N PRO A 94 1.52 11.10 -2.79
CA PRO A 94 2.64 10.61 -1.98
C PRO A 94 3.13 9.24 -2.45
N HIS A 95 4.44 9.05 -2.52
CA HIS A 95 5.12 7.87 -3.09
C HIS A 95 4.92 6.56 -2.33
N VAL A 96 4.26 6.59 -1.16
CA VAL A 96 3.94 5.41 -0.35
C VAL A 96 2.44 5.30 -0.14
N PHE A 97 1.89 4.11 -0.33
CA PHE A 97 0.47 3.78 -0.15
C PHE A 97 -0.05 4.20 1.23
N VAL A 98 0.74 4.00 2.28
CA VAL A 98 0.39 4.42 3.65
C VAL A 98 0.28 5.95 3.73
N ASN A 99 1.23 6.69 3.16
CA ASN A 99 1.18 8.15 3.08
C ASN A 99 -0.06 8.62 2.32
N HIS A 100 -0.38 7.95 1.22
CA HIS A 100 -1.59 8.23 0.44
C HIS A 100 -2.87 7.98 1.25
N LEU A 101 -2.99 6.83 1.93
CA LEU A 101 -4.14 6.53 2.77
C LEU A 101 -4.32 7.56 3.88
N ILE A 102 -3.23 7.91 4.57
CA ILE A 102 -3.25 8.89 5.65
C ILE A 102 -3.65 10.27 5.12
N LEU A 103 -3.05 10.74 4.02
CA LEU A 103 -3.37 12.03 3.42
C LEU A 103 -4.84 12.13 3.00
N LYS A 104 -5.37 11.11 2.33
CA LYS A 104 -6.69 11.18 1.70
C LYS A 104 -7.82 10.78 2.65
N TYR A 105 -7.58 9.80 3.53
CA TYR A 105 -8.61 9.15 4.34
C TYR A 105 -8.28 9.13 5.84
N GLY A 106 -7.14 9.69 6.24
CA GLY A 106 -6.73 9.79 7.64
C GLY A 106 -6.50 8.43 8.30
N LEU A 107 -6.50 8.46 9.63
CA LEU A 107 -6.38 7.24 10.43
C LEU A 107 -7.56 6.28 10.22
N VAL A 108 -8.78 6.78 9.93
CA VAL A 108 -9.93 5.92 9.64
C VAL A 108 -9.68 5.07 8.41
N GLY A 109 -9.17 5.65 7.32
CA GLY A 109 -8.82 4.90 6.11
C GLY A 109 -7.79 3.81 6.40
N LEU A 110 -6.75 4.14 7.17
CA LEU A 110 -5.71 3.18 7.57
C LEU A 110 -6.28 2.03 8.42
N PHE A 111 -7.10 2.33 9.43
CA PHE A 111 -7.71 1.29 10.28
C PHE A 111 -8.72 0.43 9.53
N CYS A 112 -9.50 1.01 8.61
CA CYS A 112 -10.39 0.25 7.73
C CYS A 112 -9.59 -0.73 6.85
N TYR A 113 -8.48 -0.27 6.28
CA TYR A 113 -7.59 -1.10 5.48
C TYR A 113 -6.97 -2.25 6.30
N LEU A 114 -6.41 -1.95 7.48
CA LEU A 114 -5.87 -2.97 8.39
C LEU A 114 -6.94 -3.95 8.88
N GLY A 115 -8.14 -3.44 9.19
CA GLY A 115 -9.29 -4.24 9.59
C GLY A 115 -9.75 -5.19 8.50
N ALA A 116 -9.70 -4.78 7.23
CA ALA A 116 -10.01 -5.63 6.10
C ALA A 116 -8.93 -6.71 5.89
N ILE A 117 -7.64 -6.40 5.99
CA ILE A 117 -6.55 -7.41 5.99
C ILE A 117 -6.81 -8.44 7.10
N TRP A 118 -7.07 -7.96 8.31
CA TRP A 118 -7.27 -8.81 9.47
C TRP A 118 -8.52 -9.69 9.36
N SER A 119 -9.63 -9.12 8.87
CA SER A 119 -10.88 -9.86 8.58
C SER A 119 -10.60 -10.97 7.59
N LEU A 120 -9.81 -10.68 6.55
CA LEU A 120 -9.45 -11.71 5.59
C LEU A 120 -8.59 -12.77 6.25
N PHE A 121 -7.50 -12.40 6.92
CA PHE A 121 -6.63 -13.33 7.61
C PHE A 121 -7.41 -14.31 8.52
N ARG A 122 -8.34 -13.79 9.33
CA ARG A 122 -9.22 -14.61 10.20
C ARG A 122 -10.10 -15.58 9.43
N LYS A 123 -10.73 -15.14 8.34
CA LYS A 123 -11.52 -16.03 7.47
C LYS A 123 -10.63 -17.15 6.92
N GLY A 124 -9.41 -16.84 6.47
CA GLY A 124 -8.44 -17.86 6.02
C GLY A 124 -8.08 -18.89 7.07
N LEU A 125 -7.84 -18.46 8.32
CA LEU A 125 -7.61 -19.37 9.43
C LEU A 125 -8.82 -20.27 9.73
N LYS A 126 -10.05 -19.74 9.62
CA LYS A 126 -11.28 -20.53 9.81
C LYS A 126 -11.42 -21.60 8.73
N TYR A 127 -11.26 -21.23 7.46
CA TYR A 127 -11.40 -22.17 6.33
C TYR A 127 -10.29 -23.22 6.28
N ARG A 128 -9.07 -22.90 6.76
CA ARG A 128 -7.98 -23.88 6.92
C ARG A 128 -8.40 -25.11 7.73
N LYS A 129 -9.28 -24.95 8.73
CA LYS A 129 -9.72 -26.06 9.59
C LYS A 129 -10.75 -26.99 8.91
N CYS A 130 -11.47 -26.50 7.90
CA CYS A 130 -12.62 -27.22 7.33
C CYS A 130 -12.33 -27.89 5.98
N ASN A 131 -11.32 -27.44 5.20
CA ASN A 131 -10.94 -28.08 3.94
C ASN A 131 -9.55 -27.60 3.44
N LEU A 132 -8.68 -28.53 2.99
CA LEU A 132 -7.32 -28.24 2.51
C LEU A 132 -7.29 -27.47 1.19
N ASP A 133 -8.23 -27.71 0.27
CA ASP A 133 -8.23 -27.02 -1.04
C ASP A 133 -8.64 -25.54 -0.91
N PHE A 134 -9.53 -25.25 0.05
CA PHE A 134 -9.96 -23.87 0.34
C PHE A 134 -8.90 -23.02 1.04
N LYS A 135 -7.91 -23.65 1.70
CA LYS A 135 -6.77 -22.96 2.30
C LYS A 135 -5.97 -22.20 1.23
N TYR A 136 -5.73 -22.82 0.07
CA TYR A 136 -4.91 -22.23 -1.00
C TYR A 136 -5.61 -21.08 -1.68
N ILE A 137 -6.92 -21.21 -1.96
CA ILE A 137 -7.74 -20.12 -2.52
C ILE A 137 -7.69 -18.89 -1.61
N TYR A 138 -7.79 -19.11 -0.29
CA TYR A 138 -7.77 -18.02 0.67
C TYR A 138 -6.40 -17.34 0.78
N LEU A 139 -5.33 -18.14 0.79
CA LEU A 139 -3.96 -17.62 0.78
C LEU A 139 -3.69 -16.82 -0.49
N VAL A 140 -4.20 -17.24 -1.66
CA VAL A 140 -4.10 -16.47 -2.90
C VAL A 140 -4.83 -15.13 -2.78
N TYR A 141 -6.06 -15.10 -2.26
CA TYR A 141 -6.78 -13.83 -2.04
C TYR A 141 -6.07 -12.90 -1.06
N PHE A 142 -5.50 -13.44 0.02
CA PHE A 142 -4.72 -12.68 0.99
C PHE A 142 -3.44 -12.12 0.37
N SER A 143 -2.72 -12.93 -0.42
CA SER A 143 -1.52 -12.50 -1.14
C SER A 143 -1.84 -11.43 -2.18
N ILE A 144 -2.94 -11.54 -2.91
CA ILE A 144 -3.42 -10.50 -3.83
C ILE A 144 -3.70 -9.21 -3.05
N TYR A 145 -4.38 -9.30 -1.92
CA TYR A 145 -4.69 -8.12 -1.10
C TYR A 145 -3.43 -7.36 -0.65
N ILE A 146 -2.38 -8.08 -0.25
CA ILE A 146 -1.10 -7.49 0.17
C ILE A 146 -0.28 -7.01 -1.04
N ALA A 147 -0.32 -7.74 -2.15
CA ALA A 147 0.41 -7.41 -3.36
C ALA A 147 -0.15 -6.15 -4.04
N ILE A 148 -1.45 -5.88 -3.93
CA ILE A 148 -2.04 -4.72 -4.58
C ILE A 148 -1.44 -3.39 -4.08
N PRO A 149 -1.35 -3.08 -2.77
CA PRO A 149 -0.61 -1.92 -2.26
C PRO A 149 0.83 -1.82 -2.78
N LEU A 150 1.54 -2.94 -2.91
CA LEU A 150 2.88 -2.97 -3.50
C LEU A 150 2.85 -2.59 -4.99
N VAL A 151 1.83 -3.04 -5.72
CA VAL A 151 1.57 -2.63 -7.11
C VAL A 151 1.20 -1.14 -7.19
N PHE A 152 0.49 -0.60 -6.19
CA PHE A 152 0.22 0.83 -6.06
C PHE A 152 1.51 1.63 -5.87
N ASP A 153 2.38 1.17 -4.98
CA ASP A 153 3.71 1.75 -4.75
C ASP A 153 4.61 1.65 -6.01
N LEU A 154 4.39 0.65 -6.88
CA LEU A 154 5.18 0.42 -8.10
C LEU A 154 4.68 1.19 -9.33
N PHE A 155 3.37 1.41 -9.50
CA PHE A 155 2.80 1.88 -10.78
C PHE A 155 2.05 3.22 -10.73
N PHE A 156 2.02 3.86 -9.56
CA PHE A 156 1.81 5.30 -9.37
C PHE A 156 1.02 6.05 -10.45
N ARG A 157 -0.30 5.81 -10.51
CA ARG A 157 -1.26 6.67 -11.23
C ARG A 157 -2.55 6.74 -10.45
N GLY A 158 -3.07 7.96 -10.23
CA GLY A 158 -4.33 8.21 -9.50
C GLY A 158 -5.53 7.42 -10.04
N ALA A 159 -5.49 7.00 -11.32
CA ALA A 159 -6.50 6.13 -11.92
C ALA A 159 -6.68 4.79 -11.18
N TYR A 160 -5.61 4.24 -10.60
CA TYR A 160 -5.70 2.97 -9.90
C TYR A 160 -6.37 3.12 -8.52
N ALA A 161 -6.33 4.31 -7.89
CA ALA A 161 -6.87 4.51 -6.54
C ALA A 161 -8.39 4.25 -6.45
N ILE A 162 -9.10 4.32 -7.58
CA ILE A 162 -10.52 3.97 -7.70
C ILE A 162 -10.71 2.47 -7.99
N ILE A 163 -9.81 1.90 -8.80
CA ILE A 163 -9.83 0.47 -9.15
C ILE A 163 -9.59 -0.37 -7.89
N PHE A 164 -8.78 0.11 -6.94
CA PHE A 164 -8.48 -0.60 -5.69
C PHE A 164 -9.71 -0.93 -4.84
N PRO A 165 -10.49 0.04 -4.33
CA PRO A 165 -11.67 -0.25 -3.52
C PRO A 165 -12.72 -1.05 -4.28
N PHE A 166 -12.82 -0.88 -5.61
CA PHE A 166 -13.72 -1.67 -6.45
C PHE A 166 -13.28 -3.13 -6.53
N LEU A 167 -12.02 -3.40 -6.85
CA LEU A 167 -11.46 -4.74 -6.90
C LEU A 167 -11.58 -5.41 -5.52
N MET A 168 -11.35 -4.62 -4.48
CA MET A 168 -11.53 -5.05 -3.10
C MET A 168 -12.96 -5.48 -2.77
N TYR A 169 -13.94 -4.69 -3.17
CA TYR A 169 -15.35 -5.02 -3.02
C TYR A 169 -15.71 -6.31 -3.77
N VAL A 170 -15.25 -6.47 -5.01
CA VAL A 170 -15.46 -7.68 -5.80
C VAL A 170 -14.85 -8.90 -5.10
N LEU A 171 -13.59 -8.82 -4.66
CA LEU A 171 -12.92 -9.91 -3.94
C LEU A 171 -13.63 -10.27 -2.62
N HIS A 172 -14.20 -9.28 -1.92
CA HIS A 172 -14.93 -9.53 -0.68
C HIS A 172 -16.33 -10.13 -0.89
N THR A 173 -16.96 -9.86 -2.04
CA THR A 173 -18.31 -10.32 -2.39
C THR A 173 -18.32 -11.69 -3.04
N ILE A 174 -17.18 -12.16 -3.59
CA ILE A 174 -17.03 -13.54 -4.05
C ILE A 174 -17.20 -14.47 -2.85
N LYS A 175 -18.40 -15.03 -2.70
CA LYS A 175 -18.62 -16.20 -1.86
C LYS A 175 -18.00 -17.38 -2.60
N PRO A 176 -17.00 -18.08 -2.02
CA PRO A 176 -16.60 -19.35 -2.59
C PRO A 176 -17.86 -20.22 -2.62
N THR A 177 -18.33 -20.58 -3.82
CA THR A 177 -19.36 -21.60 -3.98
C THR A 177 -18.79 -22.87 -3.39
N LEU A 178 -19.20 -23.18 -2.16
CA LEU A 178 -18.89 -24.44 -1.52
C LEU A 178 -19.51 -25.52 -2.40
N PRO A 179 -18.73 -26.48 -2.94
CA PRO A 179 -19.34 -27.70 -3.41
C PRO A 179 -20.11 -28.27 -2.23
N VAL A 180 -21.40 -28.52 -2.43
CA VAL A 180 -22.22 -29.19 -1.42
C VAL A 180 -21.58 -30.56 -1.24
N LEU A 181 -20.81 -30.73 -0.16
CA LEU A 181 -20.28 -32.04 0.19
C LEU A 181 -21.49 -32.98 0.33
N PRO A 182 -21.45 -34.16 -0.31
CA PRO A 182 -22.51 -35.14 -0.17
C PRO A 182 -22.76 -35.41 1.32
N LYS A 183 -24.04 -35.56 1.69
CA LYS A 183 -24.54 -35.62 3.08
C LYS A 183 -23.84 -36.67 3.98
N THR A 184 -23.05 -37.58 3.42
CA THR A 184 -22.36 -38.66 4.12
C THR A 184 -21.21 -38.20 5.01
N ASP A 185 -20.67 -36.99 4.84
CA ASP A 185 -19.54 -36.51 5.65
C ASP A 185 -19.93 -35.57 6.82
N ARG A 186 -21.24 -35.38 7.09
CA ARG A 186 -21.71 -34.54 8.21
C ARG A 186 -21.40 -35.09 9.61
N LEU A 187 -20.79 -36.28 9.71
CA LEU A 187 -20.53 -36.96 10.98
C LEU A 187 -19.06 -36.91 11.45
N LYS A 188 -18.33 -35.84 11.13
CA LYS A 188 -17.18 -35.43 11.96
C LYS A 188 -17.32 -33.96 12.30
N GLY A 189 -18.19 -33.73 13.30
CA GLY A 189 -18.43 -32.42 13.88
C GLY A 189 -17.14 -31.82 14.39
N LEU A 190 -16.77 -30.68 13.80
CA LEU A 190 -16.02 -29.55 14.37
C LEU A 190 -15.70 -28.56 13.21
N CYS A 191 -16.78 -28.06 12.61
CA CYS A 191 -16.87 -26.76 11.95
C CYS A 191 -18.17 -26.13 12.49
#